data_AF-A0A7C3K693-F1
#
_entry.id   AF-A0A7C3K693-F1
#
_cell.length_a   1.000
_cell.length_b   1.000
_cell.length_c   1.000
_cell.angle_alpha   90.00
_cell.angle_beta   90.00
_cell.angle_gamma   90.00
#
_symmetry.space_group_name_H-M   'P 1'
#
loop_
_entity.id
_entity.type
_entity.pdbx_description
1 polymer ?
#
loop_
_entity_poly.entity_id
_entity_poly.type
_entity_poly.pdbx_seq_one_letter_code
_entity_poly.pdbx_strand_id
1 'polypeptide(L)'
;MKPRALLLLLAGALVAPLGSPAAAQVGRELVITVSVADRLRPTGGSYYVGFTMDETILSGPQGDSSYWTHYVVLRGGRFFFGRVPAAPFRPFGFETIRPPDPLTTGQLLPDGRAFRVTLPLVNLQTGTTPPRQVKLNVVTVDETFRPLDALGRGADDRFGFLTLNLLRDTYLAFTDPPRDAREPAFDIVGGDIAIVIP
;
A
#
# COMPACT_ATOMS: atom_id res chain seq x y z
N MET A 1 35.63 55.36 41.37
CA MET A 1 35.97 53.99 41.81
C MET A 1 35.04 53.01 41.11
N LYS A 2 35.56 52.11 40.27
CA LYS A 2 34.82 50.93 39.76
C LYS A 2 35.08 49.75 40.71
N PRO A 3 34.07 48.90 40.94
CA PRO A 3 34.09 47.53 40.40
C PRO A 3 32.74 47.21 39.72
N ARG A 4 32.65 46.71 38.47
CA ARG A 4 32.94 45.37 37.93
C ARG A 4 32.21 44.21 38.66
N ALA A 5 31.10 43.75 38.07
CA ALA A 5 30.83 42.35 37.64
C ALA A 5 29.38 42.32 37.08
N LEU A 6 29.04 41.95 35.84
CA LEU A 6 29.30 40.79 34.97
C LEU A 6 28.11 39.80 34.98
N LEU A 7 27.65 39.42 33.76
CA LEU A 7 26.78 38.29 33.37
C LEU A 7 25.25 38.46 33.65
N LEU A 8 24.28 38.01 32.85
CA LEU A 8 24.15 37.03 31.76
C LEU A 8 23.02 37.55 30.81
N LEU A 9 23.18 37.55 29.48
CA LEU A 9 22.70 36.49 28.56
C LEU A 9 21.24 36.04 28.81
N LEU A 10 20.32 36.58 28.02
CA LEU A 10 19.12 35.85 27.60
C LEU A 10 18.78 36.21 26.15
N ALA A 11 19.52 35.56 25.25
CA ALA A 11 19.05 35.31 23.90
C ALA A 11 17.87 34.33 24.00
N GLY A 12 16.65 34.87 24.07
CA GLY A 12 15.44 34.09 23.92
C GLY A 12 15.31 33.63 22.48
N ALA A 13 15.99 32.53 22.14
CA ALA A 13 15.74 31.78 20.91
C ALA A 13 14.30 31.28 20.96
N LEU A 14 13.42 31.96 20.23
CA LEU A 14 12.07 31.49 19.94
C LEU A 14 12.23 30.29 18.99
N VAL A 15 12.47 29.11 19.57
CA VAL A 15 12.43 27.84 18.83
C VAL A 15 10.96 27.57 18.53
N ALA A 16 10.50 28.02 17.37
CA ALA A 16 9.27 27.51 16.78
C ALA A 16 9.44 26.00 16.60
N PRO A 17 8.54 25.15 17.13
CA PRO A 17 8.54 23.76 16.72
C PRO A 17 8.09 23.74 15.26
N LEU A 18 9.04 23.56 14.35
CA LEU A 18 8.78 23.04 13.02
C LEU A 18 8.16 21.66 13.23
N GLY A 19 6.83 21.60 13.30
CA GLY A 19 6.08 20.36 13.38
C GLY A 19 6.46 19.51 12.17
N SER A 20 7.24 18.45 12.41
CA SER A 20 7.57 17.46 11.38
C SER A 20 6.27 16.88 10.83
N PRO A 21 6.08 16.82 9.50
CA PRO A 21 4.89 16.22 8.90
C PRO A 21 4.68 14.76 9.32
N ALA A 22 5.73 14.08 9.80
CA ALA A 22 5.72 12.72 10.37
C ALA A 22 4.62 12.48 11.41
N ALA A 23 4.28 13.47 12.24
CA ALA A 23 3.22 13.31 13.23
C ALA A 23 1.80 13.25 12.61
N ALA A 24 1.60 13.79 11.40
CA ALA A 24 0.27 13.92 10.78
C ALA A 24 -0.30 12.60 10.23
N GLN A 25 0.48 11.52 10.18
CA GLN A 25 0.02 10.19 9.78
C GLN A 25 -0.14 9.22 10.93
N VAL A 26 0.31 9.59 12.14
CA VAL A 26 0.12 8.77 13.33
C VAL A 26 -1.39 8.69 13.61
N GLY A 27 -1.93 7.48 13.66
CA GLY A 27 -3.36 7.24 13.84
C GLY A 27 -4.21 7.40 12.58
N ARG A 28 -3.64 7.46 11.38
CA ARG A 28 -4.41 7.32 10.13
C ARG A 28 -4.22 5.92 9.55
N GLU A 29 -5.32 5.29 9.14
CA GLU A 29 -5.32 3.97 8.54
C GLU A 29 -5.87 4.02 7.11
N LEU A 30 -5.24 3.25 6.23
CA LEU A 30 -5.67 2.97 4.88
C LEU A 30 -6.48 1.67 4.89
N VAL A 31 -7.76 1.77 4.55
CA VAL A 31 -8.67 0.64 4.39
C VAL A 31 -8.87 0.39 2.91
N ILE A 32 -8.64 -0.83 2.45
CA ILE A 32 -8.76 -1.20 1.04
C ILE A 32 -9.68 -2.40 0.97
N THR A 33 -10.77 -2.27 0.24
CA THR A 33 -11.64 -3.39 -0.12
C THR A 33 -11.43 -3.70 -1.59
N VAL A 34 -11.26 -4.98 -1.91
CA VAL A 34 -11.09 -5.48 -3.28
C VAL A 34 -12.15 -6.53 -3.52
N SER A 35 -12.82 -6.44 -4.67
CA SER A 35 -13.84 -7.38 -5.14
C SER A 35 -13.35 -8.13 -6.37
N VAL A 36 -13.71 -9.41 -6.46
CA VAL A 36 -13.44 -10.30 -7.59
C VAL A 36 -14.74 -10.86 -8.17
N ALA A 37 -14.71 -11.34 -9.41
CA ALA A 37 -15.90 -11.77 -10.14
C ALA A 37 -16.59 -13.00 -9.54
N ASP A 38 -15.84 -13.86 -8.83
CA ASP A 38 -16.38 -15.01 -8.11
C ASP A 38 -15.70 -15.24 -6.75
N ARG A 39 -16.11 -16.27 -6.00
CA ARG A 39 -15.55 -16.56 -4.68
C ARG A 39 -14.03 -16.71 -4.73
N LEU A 40 -13.36 -16.00 -3.83
CA LEU A 40 -11.92 -16.07 -3.59
C LEU A 40 -11.49 -17.52 -3.32
N ARG A 41 -10.40 -17.93 -3.96
CA ARG A 41 -9.81 -19.26 -3.78
C ARG A 41 -8.62 -19.17 -2.82
N PRO A 42 -8.60 -19.93 -1.72
CA PRO A 42 -7.45 -19.95 -0.83
C PRO A 42 -6.23 -20.66 -1.45
N THR A 43 -6.41 -21.40 -2.54
CA THR A 43 -5.38 -22.17 -3.25
C THR A 43 -5.38 -21.86 -4.75
N GLY A 44 -4.30 -22.22 -5.45
CA GLY A 44 -4.16 -22.02 -6.90
C GLY A 44 -3.64 -20.64 -7.32
N GLY A 45 -3.38 -19.75 -6.36
CA GLY A 45 -2.89 -18.40 -6.64
C GLY A 45 -2.76 -17.54 -5.39
N SER A 46 -2.52 -16.25 -5.59
CA SER A 46 -2.46 -15.24 -4.54
C SER A 46 -3.03 -13.91 -5.02
N TYR A 47 -3.49 -13.09 -4.08
CA TYR A 47 -4.05 -11.77 -4.34
C TYR A 47 -3.17 -10.73 -3.67
N TYR A 48 -2.67 -9.77 -4.45
CA TYR A 48 -1.78 -8.73 -3.99
C TYR A 48 -2.44 -7.37 -4.06
N VAL A 49 -2.10 -6.53 -3.09
CA VAL A 49 -2.22 -5.07 -3.20
C VAL A 49 -0.81 -4.52 -3.14
N GLY A 50 -0.28 -4.12 -4.28
CA GLY A 50 1.05 -3.52 -4.40
C GLY A 50 0.99 -2.00 -4.20
N PHE A 51 2.02 -1.42 -3.60
CA PHE A 51 2.09 0.01 -3.30
C PHE A 51 3.40 0.64 -3.78
N THR A 52 3.35 1.91 -4.19
CA THR A 52 4.53 2.78 -4.27
C THR A 52 4.30 4.11 -3.59
N MET A 53 5.26 4.47 -2.74
CA MET A 53 5.37 5.79 -2.10
C MET A 53 6.38 6.69 -2.81
N ASP A 54 6.97 6.22 -3.92
CA ASP A 54 7.90 7.04 -4.70
C ASP A 54 7.11 8.08 -5.50
N GLU A 55 7.20 9.34 -5.08
CA GLU A 55 6.51 10.45 -5.73
C GLU A 55 7.17 10.90 -7.03
N THR A 56 8.40 10.46 -7.31
CA THR A 56 9.15 10.82 -8.51
C THR A 56 8.77 9.98 -9.72
N ILE A 57 8.24 8.78 -9.48
CA ILE A 57 7.79 7.88 -10.53
C ILE A 57 6.40 8.34 -10.98
N LEU A 58 6.18 8.50 -12.29
CA LEU A 58 4.85 8.85 -12.82
C LEU A 58 3.91 7.65 -12.89
N SER A 59 4.44 6.45 -13.17
CA SER A 59 3.71 5.19 -13.10
C SER A 59 3.39 4.77 -11.65
N GLY A 60 2.54 3.76 -11.51
CA GLY A 60 2.26 3.06 -10.26
C GLY A 60 2.84 1.65 -10.24
N PRO A 61 2.50 0.85 -9.20
CA PRO A 61 2.90 -0.55 -9.09
C PRO A 61 2.34 -1.36 -10.27
N GLN A 62 3.13 -2.25 -10.84
CA GLN A 62 2.80 -2.96 -12.08
C GLN A 62 2.40 -4.42 -11.84
N GLY A 63 1.70 -5.02 -12.79
CA GLY A 63 1.31 -6.44 -12.76
C GLY A 63 2.51 -7.38 -12.70
N ASP A 64 3.67 -7.00 -13.26
CA ASP A 64 4.92 -7.75 -13.20
C ASP A 64 5.76 -7.49 -11.95
N SER A 65 5.19 -6.77 -10.96
CA SER A 65 5.79 -6.30 -9.71
C SER A 65 6.79 -5.15 -9.80
N SER A 66 7.00 -4.59 -10.99
CA SER A 66 7.83 -3.39 -11.16
C SER A 66 7.26 -2.20 -10.39
N TYR A 67 8.16 -1.39 -9.82
CA TYR A 67 7.85 -0.20 -9.03
C TYR A 67 7.12 -0.47 -7.70
N TRP A 68 7.13 -1.70 -7.19
CA TRP A 68 6.57 -1.97 -5.86
C TRP A 68 7.55 -1.57 -4.77
N THR A 69 7.05 -0.94 -3.71
CA THR A 69 7.78 -0.63 -2.47
C THR A 69 7.26 -1.42 -1.29
N HIS A 70 5.96 -1.72 -1.28
CA HIS A 70 5.28 -2.52 -0.27
C HIS A 70 4.21 -3.36 -0.94
N TYR A 71 3.72 -4.37 -0.23
CA TYR A 71 2.56 -5.13 -0.65
C TYR A 71 1.80 -5.69 0.56
N VAL A 72 0.50 -5.89 0.37
CA VAL A 72 -0.26 -6.90 1.12
C VAL A 72 -0.48 -8.09 0.20
N VAL A 73 -0.42 -9.30 0.76
CA VAL A 73 -0.83 -10.51 0.05
C VAL A 73 -1.87 -11.27 0.85
N LEU A 74 -2.90 -11.77 0.17
CA LEU A 74 -3.79 -12.82 0.62
C LEU A 74 -3.37 -14.13 -0.04
N ARG A 75 -2.94 -15.11 0.76
CA ARG A 75 -2.51 -16.44 0.30
C ARG A 75 -2.89 -17.50 1.33
N GLY A 76 -3.46 -18.62 0.90
CA GLY A 76 -3.86 -19.68 1.83
C GLY A 76 -4.92 -19.23 2.86
N GLY A 77 -5.74 -18.23 2.51
CA GLY A 77 -6.72 -17.63 3.42
C GLY A 77 -6.11 -16.74 4.52
N ARG A 78 -4.82 -16.39 4.41
CA ARG A 78 -4.11 -15.56 5.39
C ARG A 78 -3.54 -14.31 4.73
N PHE A 79 -3.47 -13.23 5.49
CA PHE A 79 -2.92 -11.96 5.04
C PHE A 79 -1.52 -11.73 5.57
N PHE A 80 -0.68 -11.13 4.74
CA PHE A 80 0.67 -10.76 5.11
C PHE A 80 1.03 -9.40 4.53
N PHE A 81 1.86 -8.64 5.24
CA PHE A 81 2.38 -7.35 4.81
C PHE A 81 3.90 -7.44 4.61
N GLY A 82 4.39 -6.90 3.51
CA GLY A 82 5.82 -6.94 3.19
C GLY A 82 6.33 -5.65 2.57
N ARG A 83 7.62 -5.41 2.77
CA ARG A 83 8.39 -4.34 2.11
C ARG A 83 9.29 -4.94 1.03
N VAL A 84 9.34 -4.30 -0.13
CA VAL A 84 10.22 -4.66 -1.24
C VAL A 84 11.62 -4.06 -0.99
N PRO A 85 12.69 -4.86 -1.01
CA PRO A 85 14.05 -4.33 -0.90
C PRO A 85 14.44 -3.52 -2.13
N ALA A 86 15.44 -2.65 -1.99
CA ALA A 86 15.96 -1.86 -3.11
C ALA A 86 16.78 -2.67 -4.13
N ALA A 87 17.13 -3.92 -3.82
CA ALA A 87 17.82 -4.82 -4.76
C ALA A 87 16.83 -5.37 -5.81
N PRO A 88 17.27 -5.75 -7.03
CA PRO A 88 16.40 -6.34 -8.04
C PRO A 88 15.73 -7.60 -7.49
N PHE A 89 14.45 -7.47 -7.16
CA PHE A 89 13.67 -8.48 -6.46
C PHE A 89 12.31 -8.63 -7.13
N ARG A 90 11.85 -9.88 -7.22
CA ARG A 90 10.49 -10.22 -7.65
C ARG A 90 9.68 -10.61 -6.40
N PRO A 91 8.70 -9.80 -5.96
CA PRO A 91 7.77 -10.12 -4.87
C PRO A 91 6.97 -11.40 -5.09
N PHE A 92 6.77 -11.77 -6.34
CA PHE A 92 6.21 -13.03 -6.79
C PHE A 92 7.20 -14.17 -6.51
N GLY A 93 6.92 -14.99 -5.49
CA GLY A 93 7.79 -16.12 -5.15
C GLY A 93 7.92 -16.40 -3.66
N PHE A 94 8.12 -15.36 -2.85
CA PHE A 94 8.55 -15.50 -1.45
C PHE A 94 9.80 -16.38 -1.23
N GLU A 95 10.67 -16.57 -2.24
CA GLU A 95 11.74 -17.55 -2.09
C GLU A 95 13.03 -17.02 -1.44
N THR A 96 13.18 -15.71 -1.17
CA THR A 96 14.50 -15.18 -0.77
C THR A 96 14.53 -14.02 0.25
N ILE A 97 13.43 -13.67 0.91
CA ILE A 97 13.43 -12.66 1.99
C ILE A 97 12.69 -13.21 3.20
N ARG A 98 13.04 -12.71 4.40
CA ARG A 98 12.27 -12.86 5.65
C ARG A 98 10.76 -12.88 5.32
N PRO A 99 10.02 -13.91 5.78
CA PRO A 99 8.61 -14.03 5.48
C PRO A 99 7.87 -12.73 5.84
N PRO A 100 6.90 -12.30 5.03
CA PRO A 100 6.14 -11.08 5.29
C PRO A 100 5.46 -11.19 6.65
N ASP A 101 5.34 -10.07 7.35
CA ASP A 101 4.75 -10.06 8.69
C ASP A 101 3.26 -10.43 8.57
N PRO A 102 2.73 -11.34 9.42
CA PRO A 102 1.31 -11.64 9.45
C PRO A 102 0.50 -10.35 9.65
N LEU A 103 -0.48 -10.12 8.78
CA LEU A 103 -1.39 -8.98 8.87
C LEU A 103 -2.71 -9.44 9.49
N THR A 104 -2.97 -9.07 10.74
CA THR A 104 -4.15 -9.51 11.50
C THR A 104 -5.41 -8.69 11.22
N THR A 105 -5.27 -7.57 10.53
CA THR A 105 -6.35 -6.64 10.16
C THR A 105 -6.92 -6.91 8.76
N GLY A 106 -6.48 -7.99 8.11
CA GLY A 106 -7.07 -8.48 6.86
C GLY A 106 -8.26 -9.41 7.13
N GLN A 107 -9.32 -9.27 6.34
CA GLN A 107 -10.53 -10.08 6.45
C GLN A 107 -11.10 -10.45 5.08
N LEU A 108 -11.65 -11.66 4.98
CA LEU A 108 -12.54 -12.03 3.87
C LEU A 108 -13.94 -11.52 4.19
N LEU A 109 -14.63 -10.92 3.21
CA LEU A 109 -16.00 -10.47 3.40
C LEU A 109 -16.99 -11.66 3.34
N PRO A 110 -18.19 -11.54 3.94
CA PRO A 110 -19.11 -12.67 4.12
C PRO A 110 -19.55 -13.39 2.84
N ASP A 111 -19.58 -12.70 1.71
CA ASP A 111 -19.93 -13.28 0.41
C ASP A 111 -18.79 -14.12 -0.22
N GLY A 112 -17.58 -14.02 0.35
CA GLY A 112 -16.37 -14.63 -0.13
C GLY A 112 -15.85 -14.05 -1.45
N ARG A 113 -16.45 -12.96 -1.96
CA ARG A 113 -16.10 -12.33 -3.24
C ARG A 113 -15.28 -11.06 -3.08
N ALA A 114 -15.01 -10.68 -1.85
CA ALA A 114 -14.19 -9.54 -1.54
C ALA A 114 -13.31 -9.82 -0.33
N PHE A 115 -12.18 -9.12 -0.29
CA PHE A 115 -11.34 -9.03 0.89
C PHE A 115 -11.13 -7.57 1.26
N ARG A 116 -10.93 -7.33 2.55
CA ARG A 116 -10.59 -6.02 3.09
C ARG A 116 -9.30 -6.10 3.87
N VAL A 117 -8.44 -5.09 3.70
CA VAL A 117 -7.21 -4.95 4.47
C VAL A 117 -7.15 -3.54 5.06
N THR A 118 -6.72 -3.46 6.32
CA THR A 118 -6.50 -2.18 7.01
C THR A 118 -5.03 -2.06 7.37
N LEU A 119 -4.40 -0.95 6.99
CA LEU A 119 -2.99 -0.68 7.21
C LEU A 119 -2.79 0.69 7.86
N PRO A 120 -2.02 0.79 8.95
CA PRO A 120 -1.53 2.09 9.40
C PRO A 120 -0.71 2.76 8.29
N LEU A 121 -1.02 4.02 7.93
CA LEU A 121 -0.32 4.72 6.85
C LEU A 121 1.19 4.84 7.12
N VAL A 122 1.57 4.94 8.40
CA VAL A 122 2.98 4.95 8.83
C VAL A 122 3.76 3.72 8.39
N ASN A 123 3.12 2.57 8.19
CA ASN A 123 3.78 1.34 7.74
C ASN A 123 4.22 1.42 6.27
N LEU A 124 3.66 2.33 5.48
CA LEU A 124 4.03 2.53 4.07
C LEU A 124 5.21 3.50 3.91
N GLN A 125 5.65 4.15 4.99
CA GLN A 125 6.69 5.17 4.93
C GLN A 125 8.07 4.56 4.60
N THR A 126 8.71 5.03 3.52
CA THR A 126 10.04 4.55 3.08
C THR A 126 11.21 5.37 3.63
N GLY A 127 10.96 6.61 4.08
CA GLY A 127 11.97 7.57 4.56
C GLY A 127 11.56 8.31 5.85
N THR A 128 12.10 9.49 6.10
CA THR A 128 11.78 10.29 7.31
C THR A 128 10.59 11.23 7.11
N THR A 129 10.24 11.53 5.86
CA THR A 129 9.06 12.31 5.50
C THR A 129 7.90 11.38 5.15
N PRO A 130 6.70 11.67 5.65
CA PRO A 130 5.50 10.97 5.22
C PRO A 130 5.25 11.10 3.72
N PRO A 131 4.73 10.04 3.08
CA PRO A 131 4.22 10.17 1.72
C PRO A 131 3.05 11.15 1.68
N ARG A 132 2.99 11.96 0.63
CA ARG A 132 1.83 12.81 0.30
C ARG A 132 0.84 12.07 -0.58
N GLN A 133 1.27 11.01 -1.25
CA GLN A 133 0.42 10.17 -2.08
C GLN A 133 0.75 8.70 -1.89
N VAL A 134 -0.27 7.87 -2.06
CA VAL A 134 -0.15 6.41 -2.17
C VAL A 134 -0.57 6.07 -3.58
N LYS A 135 0.31 5.41 -4.33
CA LYS A 135 -0.11 4.74 -5.56
C LYS A 135 -0.24 3.26 -5.29
N LEU A 136 -1.28 2.64 -5.83
CA LEU A 136 -1.51 1.22 -5.64
C LEU A 136 -2.05 0.53 -6.89
N ASN A 137 -1.81 -0.77 -6.93
CA ASN A 137 -2.39 -1.68 -7.90
C ASN A 137 -2.83 -2.95 -7.18
N VAL A 138 -3.91 -3.55 -7.65
CA VAL A 138 -4.36 -4.88 -7.21
C VAL A 138 -3.93 -5.85 -8.29
N VAL A 139 -3.27 -6.93 -7.91
CA VAL A 139 -2.74 -7.92 -8.87
C VAL A 139 -3.06 -9.31 -8.38
N THR A 140 -3.56 -10.17 -9.25
CA THR A 140 -3.74 -11.60 -8.95
C THR A 140 -2.72 -12.42 -9.74
N VAL A 141 -2.26 -13.51 -9.14
CA VAL A 141 -1.29 -14.41 -9.76
C VAL A 141 -1.68 -15.87 -9.56
N ASP A 142 -1.22 -16.73 -10.46
CA ASP A 142 -1.36 -18.19 -10.32
C ASP A 142 -0.35 -18.79 -9.32
N GLU A 143 -0.38 -20.11 -9.18
CA GLU A 143 0.53 -20.85 -8.29
C GLU A 143 2.02 -20.78 -8.69
N THR A 144 2.31 -20.48 -9.95
CA THR A 144 3.66 -20.24 -10.48
C THR A 144 4.04 -18.76 -10.44
N PHE A 145 3.21 -17.94 -9.80
CA PHE A 145 3.34 -16.50 -9.67
C PHE A 145 3.32 -15.74 -10.99
N ARG A 146 2.68 -16.29 -12.01
CA ARG A 146 2.40 -15.56 -13.24
C ARG A 146 1.21 -14.62 -12.99
N PRO A 147 1.31 -13.33 -13.36
CA PRO A 147 0.16 -12.42 -13.32
C PRO A 147 -1.01 -12.97 -14.12
N LEU A 148 -2.18 -13.03 -13.49
CA LEU A 148 -3.45 -13.39 -14.08
C LEU A 148 -4.28 -12.16 -14.38
N ASP A 149 -4.25 -11.19 -13.48
CA ASP A 149 -4.98 -9.94 -13.59
C ASP A 149 -4.26 -8.80 -12.86
N ALA A 150 -4.55 -7.57 -13.27
CA ALA A 150 -4.22 -6.36 -12.54
C ALA A 150 -5.24 -5.27 -12.87
N LEU A 151 -5.37 -4.26 -12.00
CA LEU A 151 -6.21 -3.11 -12.32
C LEU A 151 -5.84 -2.55 -13.70
N GLY A 152 -6.83 -2.08 -14.45
CA GLY A 152 -6.66 -1.59 -15.82
C GLY A 152 -7.19 -2.60 -16.83
N ARG A 153 -6.57 -2.68 -18.00
CA ARG A 153 -6.92 -3.68 -19.03
C ARG A 153 -6.05 -4.93 -18.87
N GLY A 154 -6.12 -5.54 -17.68
CA GLY A 154 -5.36 -6.70 -17.29
C GLY A 154 -3.89 -6.46 -16.93
N ALA A 155 -3.17 -7.56 -16.66
CA ALA A 155 -1.85 -7.57 -16.03
C ALA A 155 -0.73 -6.79 -16.74
N ASP A 156 -0.85 -6.56 -18.05
CA ASP A 156 0.15 -5.85 -18.86
C ASP A 156 -0.16 -4.34 -19.01
N ASP A 157 -1.29 -3.85 -18.49
CA ASP A 157 -1.67 -2.44 -18.57
C ASP A 157 -0.84 -1.59 -17.60
N ARG A 158 0.09 -0.82 -18.17
CA ARG A 158 1.01 0.00 -17.38
C ARG A 158 0.39 1.23 -16.74
N PHE A 159 -0.80 1.62 -17.20
CA PHE A 159 -1.56 2.75 -16.68
C PHE A 159 -2.65 2.32 -15.70
N GLY A 160 -2.83 1.01 -15.53
CA GLY A 160 -3.74 0.41 -14.59
C GLY A 160 -3.24 0.51 -13.15
N PHE A 161 -3.45 1.67 -12.52
CA PHE A 161 -3.17 1.88 -11.11
C PHE A 161 -3.99 3.05 -10.56
N LEU A 162 -4.11 3.11 -9.25
CA LEU A 162 -4.81 4.18 -8.55
C LEU A 162 -3.79 5.09 -7.86
N THR A 163 -4.12 6.36 -7.76
CA THR A 163 -3.36 7.34 -6.97
C THR A 163 -4.29 8.00 -5.97
N LEU A 164 -3.90 7.93 -4.71
CA LEU A 164 -4.59 8.56 -3.59
C LEU A 164 -3.71 9.68 -3.04
N ASN A 165 -4.16 10.93 -3.16
CA ASN A 165 -3.50 12.08 -2.54
C ASN A 165 -3.88 12.16 -1.07
N LEU A 166 -2.97 11.79 -0.17
CA LEU A 166 -3.21 11.69 1.28
C LEU A 166 -3.51 13.02 1.97
N LEU A 167 -3.35 14.15 1.28
CA LEU A 167 -3.70 15.48 1.79
C LEU A 167 -5.12 15.91 1.41
N ARG A 168 -5.74 15.28 0.42
CA ARG A 168 -7.02 15.70 -0.16
C ARG A 168 -8.06 14.59 -0.14
N ASP A 169 -7.63 13.39 -0.47
CA ASP A 169 -8.52 12.26 -0.68
C ASP A 169 -8.69 11.51 0.64
N THR A 170 -9.94 11.22 0.98
CA THR A 170 -10.32 10.34 2.09
C THR A 170 -11.01 9.07 1.62
N TYR A 171 -11.44 9.04 0.36
CA TYR A 171 -12.16 7.93 -0.24
C TYR A 171 -11.96 7.91 -1.76
N LEU A 172 -11.78 6.72 -2.33
CA LEU A 172 -11.72 6.47 -3.77
C LEU A 172 -12.35 5.11 -4.08
N ALA A 173 -13.43 5.10 -4.84
CA ALA A 173 -13.98 3.86 -5.43
C ALA A 173 -13.33 3.60 -6.79
N PHE A 174 -13.19 2.33 -7.16
CA PHE A 174 -12.69 1.93 -8.46
C PHE A 174 -13.47 0.74 -9.01
N THR A 175 -13.50 0.66 -10.34
CA THR A 175 -14.10 -0.44 -11.10
C THR A 175 -13.07 -0.94 -12.08
N ASP A 176 -13.04 -2.25 -12.29
CA ASP A 176 -12.13 -2.89 -13.23
C ASP A 176 -12.92 -3.56 -14.35
N PRO A 177 -12.45 -3.51 -15.61
CA PRO A 177 -13.08 -4.25 -16.70
C PRO A 177 -13.16 -5.75 -16.36
N PRO A 178 -14.33 -6.38 -16.51
CA PRO A 178 -14.44 -7.80 -16.20
C PRO A 178 -13.81 -8.65 -17.31
N ARG A 179 -13.40 -9.87 -16.94
CA ARG A 179 -12.84 -10.92 -17.80
C ARG A 179 -11.43 -10.66 -18.30
N ASP A 180 -10.63 -9.96 -17.50
CA ASP A 180 -9.21 -9.79 -17.74
C ASP A 180 -8.43 -11.03 -17.24
N ALA A 181 -8.97 -11.76 -16.26
CA ALA A 181 -8.52 -13.10 -15.89
C ALA A 181 -9.39 -14.21 -16.51
N ARG A 182 -8.76 -15.33 -16.90
CA ARG A 182 -9.48 -16.53 -17.34
C ARG A 182 -10.28 -17.20 -16.22
N GLU A 183 -9.76 -17.13 -15.00
CA GLU A 183 -10.39 -17.71 -13.82
C GLU A 183 -11.15 -16.62 -13.06
N PRO A 184 -12.50 -16.68 -12.95
CA PRO A 184 -13.30 -15.62 -12.34
C PRO A 184 -12.97 -15.33 -10.86
N ALA A 185 -12.43 -16.32 -10.15
CA ALA A 185 -12.00 -16.14 -8.76
C ALA A 185 -10.75 -15.26 -8.62
N PHE A 186 -10.05 -14.96 -9.72
CA PHE A 186 -8.87 -14.10 -9.80
C PHE A 186 -9.10 -12.86 -10.68
N ASP A 187 -10.30 -12.72 -11.26
CA ASP A 187 -10.73 -11.60 -12.08
C ASP A 187 -11.18 -10.45 -11.17
N ILE A 188 -10.42 -9.37 -11.13
CA ILE A 188 -10.71 -8.17 -10.34
C ILE A 188 -11.88 -7.46 -10.99
N VAL A 189 -12.83 -6.97 -10.18
CA VAL A 189 -14.00 -6.23 -10.71
C VAL A 189 -14.14 -4.84 -10.11
N GLY A 190 -13.38 -4.55 -9.05
CA GLY A 190 -13.35 -3.23 -8.44
C GLY A 190 -13.15 -3.27 -6.93
N GLY A 191 -13.54 -2.19 -6.28
CA GLY A 191 -13.40 -2.03 -4.85
C GLY A 191 -13.39 -0.56 -4.42
N ASP A 192 -12.85 -0.33 -3.24
CA ASP A 192 -12.74 1.00 -2.67
C ASP A 192 -11.54 1.14 -1.73
N ILE A 193 -11.10 2.38 -1.57
CA ILE A 193 -10.01 2.78 -0.69
C ILE A 193 -10.54 3.90 0.19
N ALA A 194 -10.31 3.81 1.50
CA ALA A 194 -10.68 4.83 2.47
C ALA A 194 -9.50 5.16 3.38
N ILE A 195 -9.43 6.42 3.83
CA ILE A 195 -8.57 6.81 4.94
C ILE A 195 -9.44 7.08 6.16
N VAL A 196 -9.19 6.34 7.23
CA VAL A 196 -9.92 6.46 8.49
C VAL A 196 -8.99 6.87 9.61
N ILE A 197 -9.56 7.45 10.66
CA ILE A 197 -8.92 7.64 11.96
C ILE A 197 -9.60 6.61 12.88
N PRO A 198 -8.87 5.70 13.54
CA PRO A 198 -9.43 4.69 14.42
C PRO A 198 -10.27 5.25 15.57
#